data_AF-A0A526YNC9-F1
#
_entry.id   AF-A0A526YNC9-F1
#
_cell.length_a   1.000
_cell.length_b   1.000
_cell.length_c   1.000
_cell.angle_alpha   90.00
_cell.angle_beta   90.00
_cell.angle_gamma   90.00
#
_symmetry.space_group_name_H-M   'P 1'
#
loop_
_entity.id
_entity.type
_entity.pdbx_description
1 polymer ?
#
loop_
_entity_poly.entity_id
_entity_poly.type
_entity_poly.pdbx_seq_one_letter_code
_entity_poly.pdbx_strand_id
1 'polypeptide(L)'
;RIIADAPEHDLLAFIAANGAVHIAAAYEAAHLEGAVMVFAASGNEALDRRVAEDARRLGIPVNAVDRPELCDFFTPALVNRAPVAIAIGTEGAGPVLAQMLRSRIDRMLSPSLGPLASLAASL
;
A
#
# COMPACT_ATOMS: atom_id res chain seq x y z
N ARG A 1 11.17 1.45 4.85
CA ARG A 1 12.43 1.34 4.08
C ARG A 1 12.11 0.67 2.75
N ILE A 2 12.83 1.02 1.68
CA ILE A 2 12.65 0.47 0.33
C ILE A 2 13.97 -0.20 -0.07
N ILE A 3 13.90 -1.48 -0.45
CA ILE A 3 15.06 -2.27 -0.85
C ILE A 3 14.96 -2.46 -2.36
N ALA A 4 15.92 -1.90 -3.09
CA ALA A 4 15.99 -2.02 -4.54
C ALA A 4 17.43 -1.74 -4.99
N ASP A 5 18.04 -2.69 -5.69
CA ASP A 5 19.43 -2.57 -6.18
C ASP A 5 19.55 -1.46 -7.23
N ALA A 6 18.64 -1.48 -8.22
CA ALA A 6 18.59 -0.51 -9.31
C ALA A 6 17.16 0.07 -9.46
N PRO A 7 16.74 0.99 -8.57
CA PRO A 7 15.42 1.62 -8.67
C PRO A 7 15.34 2.55 -9.88
N GLU A 8 14.16 2.64 -10.47
CA GLU A 8 13.87 3.62 -11.51
C GLU A 8 13.96 5.06 -10.98
N HIS A 9 14.18 6.01 -11.89
CA HIS A 9 14.36 7.42 -11.55
C HIS A 9 13.19 7.99 -10.75
N ASP A 10 11.96 7.64 -11.13
CA ASP A 10 10.75 8.14 -10.47
C ASP A 10 10.63 7.61 -9.03
N LEU A 11 11.08 6.38 -8.77
CA LEU A 11 11.13 5.82 -7.42
C LEU A 11 12.17 6.54 -6.57
N LEU A 12 13.35 6.84 -7.11
CA LEU A 12 14.37 7.63 -6.42
C LEU A 12 13.86 9.04 -6.08
N ALA A 13 13.18 9.69 -7.02
CA ALA A 13 12.57 11.00 -6.79
C ALA A 13 11.50 10.94 -5.69
N PHE A 14 10.65 9.92 -5.69
CA PHE A 14 9.65 9.69 -4.65
C PHE A 14 10.30 9.50 -3.26
N ILE A 15 11.36 8.69 -3.18
CA ILE A 15 12.11 8.44 -1.94
C ILE A 15 12.66 9.73 -1.37
N ALA A 16 13.32 10.55 -2.21
CA ALA A 16 13.89 11.83 -1.81
C ALA A 16 12.81 12.82 -1.33
N ALA A 17 11.67 12.88 -2.02
CA ALA A 17 10.57 13.78 -1.67
C ALA A 17 9.85 13.40 -0.36
N ASN A 18 9.82 12.11 0.00
CA ASN A 18 9.06 11.62 1.15
C ASN A 18 9.93 11.20 2.34
N GLY A 19 11.26 11.40 2.27
CA GLY A 19 12.18 11.04 3.35
C GLY A 19 12.25 9.54 3.64
N ALA A 20 11.92 8.70 2.66
CA ALA A 20 12.02 7.25 2.83
C ALA A 20 13.48 6.80 2.81
N VAL A 21 13.80 5.76 3.58
CA VAL A 21 15.14 5.14 3.55
C VAL A 21 15.22 4.16 2.38
N HIS A 22 16.13 4.43 1.44
CA HIS A 22 16.52 3.52 0.36
C HIS A 22 17.73 2.68 0.75
N ILE A 23 17.67 1.38 0.46
CA ILE A 23 18.78 0.45 0.57
C ILE A 23 19.06 -0.07 -0.84
N ALA A 24 20.17 0.37 -1.44
CA ALA A 24 20.66 -0.05 -2.74
C ALA A 24 21.34 -1.43 -2.63
N ALA A 25 20.53 -2.48 -2.52
CA ALA A 25 21.00 -3.85 -2.41
C ALA A 25 19.93 -4.84 -2.90
N ALA A 26 20.36 -6.07 -3.15
CA ALA A 26 19.46 -7.20 -3.30
C ALA A 26 18.71 -7.48 -1.97
N TYR A 27 17.54 -8.11 -2.09
CA TYR A 27 16.76 -8.49 -0.92
C TYR A 27 17.46 -9.57 -0.07
N GLU A 28 17.30 -9.43 1.24
CA GLU A 28 17.77 -10.35 2.28
C GLU A 28 16.74 -10.35 3.41
N ALA A 29 16.56 -11.48 4.09
CA ALA A 29 15.55 -11.64 5.13
C ALA A 29 15.73 -10.64 6.30
N ALA A 30 16.99 -10.29 6.63
CA ALA A 30 17.30 -9.28 7.67
C ALA A 30 16.69 -7.91 7.35
N HIS A 31 16.42 -7.58 6.09
CA HIS A 31 15.73 -6.35 5.72
C HIS A 31 14.28 -6.28 6.21
N LEU A 32 13.71 -7.38 6.70
CA LEU A 32 12.37 -7.42 7.30
C LEU A 32 12.36 -7.07 8.80
N GLU A 33 13.52 -7.01 9.45
CA GLU A 33 13.60 -6.78 10.90
C GLU A 33 12.90 -5.47 11.30
N GLY A 34 11.97 -5.57 12.25
CA GLY A 34 11.18 -4.43 12.74
C GLY A 34 10.15 -3.88 11.75
N ALA A 35 9.90 -4.53 10.62
CA ALA A 35 8.80 -4.16 9.74
C ALA A 35 7.45 -4.57 10.35
N VAL A 36 6.45 -3.70 10.26
CA VAL A 36 5.06 -3.98 10.69
C VAL A 36 4.19 -4.54 9.56
N MET A 37 4.60 -4.32 8.31
CA MET A 37 4.00 -4.85 7.10
C MET A 37 5.00 -4.79 5.95
N VAL A 38 4.80 -5.61 4.91
CA VAL A 38 5.69 -5.71 3.76
C VAL A 38 4.89 -5.61 2.46
N PHE A 39 5.47 -4.90 1.48
CA PHE A 39 5.05 -4.97 0.08
C PHE A 39 6.14 -5.67 -0.73
N ALA A 40 5.80 -6.77 -1.40
CA ALA A 40 6.67 -7.43 -2.37
C ALA A 40 6.28 -6.95 -3.77
N ALA A 41 7.13 -6.13 -4.38
CA ALA A 41 6.86 -5.44 -5.64
C ALA A 41 8.07 -5.49 -6.58
N SER A 42 8.80 -6.62 -6.58
CA SER A 42 10.01 -6.75 -7.39
C SER A 42 9.70 -7.03 -8.86
N GLY A 43 8.49 -7.50 -9.18
CA GLY A 43 8.11 -7.99 -10.51
C GLY A 43 8.69 -9.38 -10.83
N ASN A 44 9.54 -9.93 -9.97
CA ASN A 44 10.07 -11.28 -10.07
C ASN A 44 9.31 -12.20 -9.10
N GLU A 45 8.51 -13.10 -9.65
CA GLU A 45 7.65 -14.00 -8.87
C GLU A 45 8.40 -14.84 -7.83
N ALA A 46 9.60 -15.33 -8.17
CA ALA A 46 10.40 -16.14 -7.24
C ALA A 46 10.89 -15.31 -6.06
N LEU A 47 11.29 -14.06 -6.32
CA LEU A 47 11.69 -13.13 -5.28
C LEU A 47 10.49 -12.68 -4.43
N ASP A 48 9.37 -12.31 -5.04
CA ASP A 48 8.17 -11.89 -4.31
C ASP A 48 7.62 -13.01 -3.43
N ARG A 49 7.64 -14.26 -3.91
CA ARG A 49 7.32 -15.45 -3.10
C ARG A 49 8.26 -15.62 -1.91
N ARG A 50 9.57 -15.48 -2.12
CA ARG A 50 10.55 -15.55 -1.03
C ARG A 50 10.30 -14.46 0.01
N VAL A 51 10.06 -13.22 -0.41
CA VAL A 51 9.72 -12.11 0.50
C VAL A 51 8.47 -12.43 1.30
N ALA A 52 7.43 -12.97 0.65
CA ALA A 52 6.18 -13.33 1.31
C ALA A 52 6.36 -14.46 2.35
N GLU A 53 7.10 -15.50 2.00
CA GLU A 53 7.42 -16.60 2.93
C GLU A 53 8.26 -16.11 4.11
N ASP A 54 9.28 -15.28 3.86
CA ASP A 54 10.16 -14.72 4.89
C ASP A 54 9.37 -13.82 5.85
N ALA A 55 8.48 -12.97 5.33
CA ALA A 55 7.60 -12.10 6.12
C ALA A 55 6.63 -12.90 6.99
N ARG A 56 5.98 -13.92 6.44
CA ARG A 56 5.06 -14.80 7.17
C ARG A 56 5.74 -15.55 8.30
N ARG A 57 6.99 -16.01 8.11
CA ARG A 57 7.77 -16.65 9.18
C ARG A 57 8.06 -15.72 10.35
N LEU A 58 8.09 -14.41 10.11
CA LEU A 58 8.26 -13.38 11.13
C LEU A 58 6.93 -12.84 11.69
N GLY A 59 5.78 -13.36 11.24
CA GLY A 59 4.46 -12.86 11.62
C GLY A 59 4.13 -11.47 11.06
N ILE A 60 4.80 -11.07 9.97
CA ILE A 60 4.63 -9.77 9.33
C ILE A 60 3.66 -9.93 8.16
N PRO A 61 2.53 -9.19 8.12
CA PRO A 61 1.59 -9.26 7.01
C PRO A 61 2.26 -8.76 5.72
N VAL A 62 2.05 -9.50 4.62
CA VAL A 62 2.61 -9.17 3.31
C VAL A 62 1.54 -8.92 2.25
N ASN A 63 1.80 -7.98 1.34
CA ASN A 63 1.08 -7.81 0.10
C ASN A 63 2.07 -7.96 -1.07
N ALA A 64 1.87 -8.96 -1.92
CA ALA A 64 2.65 -9.14 -3.13
C ALA A 64 1.88 -8.56 -4.33
N VAL A 65 2.46 -7.55 -4.97
CA VAL A 65 1.83 -6.83 -6.08
C VAL A 65 1.59 -7.79 -7.24
N ASP A 66 0.37 -7.73 -7.81
CA ASP A 66 -0.11 -8.60 -8.89
C ASP A 66 -0.14 -10.11 -8.56
N ARG A 67 0.06 -10.51 -7.30
CA ARG A 67 0.06 -11.90 -6.82
C ARG A 67 -0.91 -12.12 -5.65
N PRO A 68 -2.23 -12.09 -5.87
CA PRO A 68 -3.23 -12.18 -4.80
C PRO A 68 -3.08 -13.42 -3.89
N GLU A 69 -2.59 -14.53 -4.43
CA GLU A 69 -2.34 -15.79 -3.72
C GLU A 69 -1.19 -15.70 -2.69
N LEU A 70 -0.34 -14.68 -2.82
CA LEU A 70 0.78 -14.42 -1.91
C LEU A 70 0.46 -13.31 -0.90
N CYS A 71 -0.72 -12.70 -0.95
CA CYS A 71 -1.14 -11.61 -0.07
C CYS A 71 -1.83 -12.09 1.20
N ASP A 72 -1.53 -11.45 2.32
CA ASP A 72 -2.30 -11.54 3.57
C ASP A 72 -3.26 -10.34 3.73
N PHE A 73 -3.01 -9.25 2.99
CA PHE A 73 -3.87 -8.07 2.93
C PHE A 73 -3.86 -7.45 1.53
N PHE A 74 -4.83 -6.57 1.26
CA PHE A 74 -4.98 -5.90 -0.04
C PHE A 74 -5.07 -4.38 0.12
N THR A 75 -4.62 -3.64 -0.90
CA THR A 75 -4.80 -2.19 -0.97
C THR A 75 -6.18 -1.87 -1.55
N PRO A 76 -7.11 -1.28 -0.77
CA PRO A 76 -8.46 -0.99 -1.23
C PRO A 76 -8.49 0.25 -2.12
N ALA A 77 -9.59 0.43 -2.88
CA ALA A 77 -9.87 1.72 -3.49
C ALA A 77 -10.25 2.72 -2.39
N LEU A 78 -9.58 3.88 -2.36
CA LEU A 78 -9.71 4.86 -1.28
C LEU A 78 -10.38 6.15 -1.76
N VAL A 79 -11.43 6.58 -1.07
CA VAL A 79 -11.92 7.97 -1.09
C VAL A 79 -11.33 8.68 0.13
N ASN A 80 -10.55 9.74 -0.11
CA ASN A 80 -9.90 10.50 0.95
C ASN A 80 -10.45 11.93 1.02
N ARG A 81 -11.03 12.28 2.18
CA ARG A 81 -11.55 13.59 2.56
C ARG A 81 -11.12 13.88 4.01
N ALA A 82 -9.80 13.85 4.25
CA ALA A 82 -9.20 13.93 5.58
C ALA A 82 -9.90 14.95 6.51
N PRO A 83 -10.25 14.56 7.75
CA PRO A 83 -9.92 13.30 8.42
C PRO A 83 -10.83 12.10 8.05
N VAL A 84 -11.82 12.28 7.18
CA VAL A 84 -12.74 11.21 6.77
C VAL A 84 -12.14 10.42 5.62
N ALA A 85 -12.17 9.09 5.71
CA ALA A 85 -11.75 8.19 4.64
C ALA A 85 -12.75 7.04 4.47
N ILE A 86 -12.92 6.57 3.23
CA ILE A 86 -13.72 5.39 2.90
C ILE A 86 -12.84 4.44 2.08
N ALA A 87 -12.61 3.25 2.62
CA ALA A 87 -11.91 2.16 1.96
C ALA A 87 -12.92 1.18 1.35
N ILE A 88 -12.72 0.79 0.09
CA ILE A 88 -13.63 -0.06 -0.68
C ILE A 88 -12.86 -1.28 -1.16
N GLY A 89 -13.23 -2.45 -0.64
CA GLY A 89 -12.77 -3.75 -1.12
C GLY A 89 -13.90 -4.49 -1.84
N THR A 90 -13.54 -5.34 -2.81
CA THR A 90 -14.53 -6.08 -3.63
C THR A 90 -14.40 -7.60 -3.51
N GLU A 91 -13.64 -8.13 -2.54
CA GLU A 91 -13.46 -9.57 -2.28
C GLU A 91 -13.27 -10.41 -3.56
N GLY A 92 -12.50 -9.91 -4.53
CA GLY A 92 -12.22 -10.62 -5.78
C GLY A 92 -13.16 -10.31 -6.95
N ALA A 93 -14.21 -9.48 -6.78
CA ALA A 93 -15.07 -9.02 -7.90
C ALA A 93 -14.37 -8.01 -8.85
N GLY A 94 -13.05 -7.91 -8.77
CA GLY A 94 -12.19 -7.19 -9.69
C GLY A 94 -11.93 -5.72 -9.33
N PRO A 95 -10.81 -5.16 -9.82
CA PRO A 95 -10.40 -3.78 -9.53
C PRO A 95 -11.34 -2.74 -10.17
N VAL A 96 -11.95 -3.07 -11.32
CA VAL A 96 -12.86 -2.16 -12.03
C VAL A 96 -14.09 -1.83 -11.19
N LEU A 97 -14.69 -2.83 -10.53
CA LEU A 97 -15.85 -2.60 -9.66
C LEU A 97 -15.48 -1.70 -8.47
N ALA A 98 -14.33 -1.95 -7.83
CA ALA A 98 -13.85 -1.12 -6.72
C ALA A 98 -13.67 0.34 -7.15
N GLN A 99 -13.11 0.57 -8.34
CA GLN A 99 -12.89 1.90 -8.89
C GLN A 99 -14.21 2.60 -9.28
N MET A 100 -15.18 1.87 -9.82
CA MET A 100 -16.51 2.40 -10.11
C MET A 100 -17.24 2.84 -8.84
N LEU A 101 -17.22 2.00 -7.80
CA LEU A 101 -17.80 2.32 -6.49
C LEU A 101 -17.10 3.52 -5.84
N ARG A 102 -15.77 3.54 -5.83
CA ARG A 102 -14.97 4.67 -5.35
C ARG A 102 -15.35 5.96 -6.05
N SER A 103 -15.46 5.94 -7.37
CA SER A 103 -15.80 7.13 -8.15
C SER A 103 -17.23 7.63 -7.86
N ARG A 104 -18.18 6.72 -7.65
CA ARG A 104 -19.55 7.07 -7.29
C ARG A 104 -19.61 7.69 -5.90
N ILE A 105 -18.96 7.06 -4.92
CA ILE A 105 -18.93 7.53 -3.53
C ILE A 105 -18.22 8.90 -3.45
N ASP A 106 -17.07 9.06 -4.12
CA ASP A 106 -16.32 10.32 -4.14
C ASP A 106 -17.17 11.51 -4.64
N ARG A 107 -18.02 11.29 -5.65
CA ARG A 107 -18.94 12.32 -6.16
C ARG A 107 -20.12 12.62 -5.22
N MET A 108 -20.50 11.68 -4.37
CA MET A 108 -21.58 11.87 -3.40
C MET A 108 -21.14 12.71 -2.19
N LEU A 109 -19.84 12.70 -1.87
CA LEU A 109 -19.31 13.42 -0.70
C LEU A 109 -19.01 14.89 -1.05
N SER A 110 -19.50 15.80 -0.20
CA SER A 110 -19.14 17.22 -0.30
C SER A 110 -17.61 17.41 -0.24
N PRO A 111 -17.04 18.31 -1.06
CA PRO A 111 -15.65 18.74 -0.89
C PRO A 111 -15.36 19.30 0.52
N SER A 112 -16.36 19.87 1.19
CA SER A 112 -16.24 20.45 2.54
C SER A 112 -16.31 19.43 3.69
N LEU A 113 -16.46 18.14 3.40
CA LEU A 113 -16.63 17.10 4.42
C LEU A 113 -15.46 17.03 5.40
N GLY A 114 -14.23 17.15 4.90
CA GLY A 114 -13.01 17.16 5.73
C GLY A 114 -13.01 18.32 6.74
N PRO A 115 -13.08 19.58 6.28
CA PRO A 115 -13.19 20.75 7.16
C PRO A 115 -14.33 20.65 8.18
N LEU A 116 -15.50 20.15 7.78
CA LEU A 116 -16.63 19.99 8.68
C LEU A 116 -16.37 18.93 9.76
N ALA A 117 -15.73 17.81 9.41
CA ALA A 117 -15.34 16.79 10.37
C ALA A 117 -14.29 17.30 11.37
N SER A 118 -13.31 18.09 10.92
CA SER A 118 -12.33 18.72 11.81
C SER A 118 -12.99 19.70 12.77
N LEU A 119 -13.95 20.51 12.31
CA LEU A 119 -14.71 21.41 13.17
C LEU A 119 -15.49 20.62 14.24
N ALA A 120 -16.20 19.57 13.84
CA ALA A 120 -16.95 18.73 14.76
C ALA A 120 -16.08 18.07 15.85
N ALA A 121 -14.82 17.73 15.54
CA ALA A 121 -13.88 17.18 16.52
C ALA A 121 -13.30 18.22 17.49
N SER A 122 -13.42 19.51 17.15
CA SER A 122 -12.94 20.64 17.97
C SER A 122 -14.00 21.25 18.89
N LEU A 123 -15.25 20.82 18.76
CA LEU A 123 -16.38 21.17 19.64
C LEU A 123 -16.44 20.21 20.83
#